data_AF-A0A7M3NH13-F1
#
_entry.id   AF-A0A7M3NH13-F1
#
_cell.length_a   1.000
_cell.length_b   1.000
_cell.length_c   1.000
_cell.angle_alpha   90.00
_cell.angle_beta   90.00
_cell.angle_gamma   90.00
#
_symmetry.space_group_name_H-M   'P 1'
#
loop_
_entity.id
_entity.type
_entity.pdbx_description
1 polymer ?
#
loop_
_entity_poly.entity_id
_entity_poly.type
_entity_poly.pdbx_seq_one_letter_code
_entity_poly.pdbx_strand_id
1 'polypeptide(L)'
;MELLQTVRRLAAKTPDQYAQWADIALLASSQWRAAGDLRKAFSCSQEAVHACRLAVSADHEGGHEVRLAQALLALADGLTALDSPDEALDIFDEARSIAAE
;
A
#
# COMPACT_ATOMS: atom_id res chain seq x y z
N MET A 1 7.89 10.80 -10.08
CA MET A 1 7.20 11.94 -9.43
C MET A 1 5.97 12.43 -10.22
N GLU A 2 6.01 12.56 -11.56
CA GLU A 2 4.83 12.98 -12.36
C GLU A 2 3.67 11.96 -12.38
N LEU A 3 3.97 10.66 -12.36
CA LEU A 3 2.95 9.61 -12.39
C LEU A 3 2.08 9.63 -11.12
N LEU A 4 2.72 9.80 -9.95
CA LEU A 4 2.05 9.96 -8.66
C LEU A 4 1.16 11.21 -8.57
N GLN A 5 1.61 12.35 -9.12
CA GLN A 5 0.76 13.56 -9.16
C GLN A 5 -0.40 13.42 -10.15
N THR A 6 -0.17 12.78 -11.29
CA THR A 6 -1.21 12.52 -12.29
C THR A 6 -2.26 11.55 -11.76
N VAL A 7 -1.82 10.50 -11.06
CA VAL A 7 -2.70 9.54 -10.39
C VAL A 7 -3.47 10.19 -9.24
N ARG A 8 -2.83 11.02 -8.40
CA ARG A 8 -3.54 11.83 -7.38
C ARG A 8 -4.63 12.72 -7.98
N ARG A 9 -4.38 13.34 -9.14
CA ARG A 9 -5.36 14.19 -9.83
C ARG A 9 -6.52 13.37 -10.43
N LEU A 10 -6.27 12.14 -10.89
CA LEU A 10 -7.30 11.26 -11.45
C LEU A 10 -8.14 10.58 -10.36
N ALA A 11 -7.49 10.08 -9.31
CA ALA A 11 -8.13 9.33 -8.23
C ALA A 11 -8.98 10.20 -7.30
N ALA A 12 -8.87 11.53 -7.39
CA ALA A 12 -9.70 12.51 -6.68
C ALA A 12 -11.22 12.46 -7.00
N LYS A 13 -11.72 11.38 -7.62
CA LYS A 13 -13.11 11.27 -8.06
C LYS A 13 -13.93 10.19 -7.36
N THR A 14 -13.36 9.10 -6.83
CA THR A 14 -14.10 8.10 -6.03
C THR A 14 -13.16 7.24 -5.16
N PRO A 15 -13.59 6.79 -3.97
CA PRO A 15 -12.84 5.83 -3.12
C PRO A 15 -12.39 4.57 -3.88
N ASP A 16 -13.26 4.03 -4.74
CA ASP A 16 -12.97 2.87 -5.58
C ASP A 16 -11.75 3.03 -6.49
N GLN A 17 -11.46 4.25 -6.96
CA GLN A 17 -10.31 4.48 -7.83
C GLN A 17 -9.00 4.42 -7.05
N TYR A 18 -8.99 4.88 -5.80
CA TYR A 18 -7.84 4.69 -4.91
C TYR A 18 -7.64 3.21 -4.61
N ALA A 19 -8.73 2.48 -4.38
CA ALA A 19 -8.68 1.05 -4.12
C ALA A 19 -8.10 0.29 -5.33
N GLN A 20 -8.57 0.57 -6.55
CA GLN A 20 -8.03 -0.04 -7.78
C GLN A 20 -6.56 0.29 -8.01
N TRP A 21 -6.15 1.53 -7.72
CA TRP A 21 -4.73 1.90 -7.81
C TRP A 21 -3.87 1.12 -6.81
N ALA A 22 -4.36 0.94 -5.58
CA ALA A 22 -3.66 0.12 -4.59
C ALA A 22 -3.42 -1.31 -5.10
N ASP A 23 -4.40 -1.91 -5.77
CA ASP A 23 -4.27 -3.26 -6.35
C ASP A 23 -3.18 -3.32 -7.44
N ILE A 24 -3.15 -2.32 -8.32
CA ILE A 24 -2.12 -2.20 -9.37
C ILE A 24 -0.73 -2.02 -8.74
N ALA A 25 -0.62 -1.18 -7.72
CA ALA A 25 0.63 -0.94 -7.02
C ALA A 25 1.14 -2.20 -6.28
N LEU A 26 0.26 -2.98 -5.66
CA LEU A 26 0.61 -4.26 -5.04
C LEU A 26 1.08 -5.29 -6.06
N LEU A 27 0.39 -5.40 -7.20
CA LEU A 27 0.83 -6.27 -8.28
C LEU A 27 2.22 -5.86 -8.79
N ALA A 28 2.44 -4.57 -9.02
CA ALA A 28 3.74 -4.06 -9.43
C ALA A 28 4.83 -4.36 -8.38
N SER A 29 4.51 -4.20 -7.09
CA SER A 29 5.42 -4.55 -5.99
C SER A 29 5.84 -6.03 -6.07
N SER A 30 4.87 -6.94 -6.24
CA SER A 30 5.13 -8.37 -6.39
C SER A 30 6.00 -8.69 -7.61
N GLN A 31 5.74 -8.06 -8.76
CA GLN A 31 6.53 -8.26 -9.98
C GLN A 31 7.98 -7.77 -9.82
N TRP A 32 8.18 -6.59 -9.23
CA TRP A 32 9.53 -6.08 -8.98
C TRP A 32 10.30 -6.94 -7.96
N ARG A 33 9.61 -7.45 -6.94
CA ARG A 33 10.21 -8.38 -5.97
C ARG A 33 10.63 -9.68 -6.65
N ALA A 34 9.77 -10.26 -7.49
CA ALA A 34 10.10 -11.45 -8.27
C ALA A 34 11.28 -11.22 -9.24
N ALA A 35 11.43 -9.99 -9.75
CA ALA A 35 12.57 -9.58 -10.56
C ALA A 35 13.84 -9.24 -9.73
N GLY A 36 13.78 -9.30 -8.40
CA GLY A 36 14.89 -9.00 -7.49
C GLY A 36 15.13 -7.51 -7.22
N ASP A 37 14.31 -6.60 -7.76
CA ASP A 37 14.41 -5.17 -7.53
C ASP A 37 13.60 -4.75 -6.28
N LEU A 38 14.18 -5.06 -5.11
CA LEU A 38 13.54 -4.84 -3.81
C LEU A 38 13.23 -3.35 -3.54
N ARG A 39 14.04 -2.42 -4.08
CA ARG A 39 13.79 -0.98 -3.92
C ARG A 39 12.55 -0.52 -4.68
N LYS A 40 12.36 -0.99 -5.92
CA LYS A 40 11.12 -0.69 -6.66
C LYS A 40 9.93 -1.39 -6.04
N ALA A 41 10.09 -2.63 -5.59
CA ALA A 41 9.03 -3.35 -4.90
C ALA A 41 8.55 -2.59 -3.66
N PHE A 42 9.50 -2.10 -2.86
CA PHE A 42 9.23 -1.28 -1.69
C PHE A 42 8.53 0.04 -2.06
N SER A 43 9.03 0.78 -3.05
CA SER A 43 8.38 2.01 -3.53
C SER A 43 6.92 1.74 -3.94
N CYS A 44 6.65 0.67 -4.67
CA CYS A 44 5.29 0.31 -5.06
C CYS A 44 4.40 -0.05 -3.86
N SER A 45 4.94 -0.73 -2.84
CA SER A 45 4.18 -1.01 -1.61
C SER A 45 3.83 0.26 -0.83
N GLN A 46 4.71 1.27 -0.82
CA GLN A 46 4.40 2.59 -0.24
C GLN A 46 3.27 3.30 -0.99
N GLU A 47 3.26 3.21 -2.32
CA GLU A 47 2.16 3.76 -3.13
C GLU A 47 0.83 3.07 -2.83
N ALA A 48 0.84 1.74 -2.67
CA ALA A 48 -0.35 0.97 -2.31
C ALA A 48 -0.91 1.39 -0.94
N VAL A 49 -0.07 1.49 0.08
CA VAL A 49 -0.48 1.96 1.42
C VAL A 49 -1.07 3.36 1.35
N HIS A 50 -0.42 4.27 0.61
CA HIS A 50 -0.92 5.63 0.44
C HIS A 50 -2.30 5.66 -0.21
N ALA A 51 -2.50 4.87 -1.27
CA ALA A 51 -3.78 4.75 -1.96
C ALA A 51 -4.87 4.16 -1.06
N CYS A 52 -4.58 3.08 -0.33
CA CYS A 52 -5.52 2.49 0.63
C CYS A 52 -5.93 3.48 1.73
N ARG A 53 -4.98 4.25 2.29
CA ARG A 53 -5.29 5.28 3.29
C ARG A 53 -6.22 6.37 2.73
N LEU A 54 -6.02 6.77 1.47
CA LEU A 54 -6.93 7.71 0.80
C LEU A 54 -8.32 7.11 0.56
N ALA A 55 -8.40 5.82 0.19
CA ALA A 55 -9.66 5.11 0.02
C ALA A 55 -10.46 5.06 1.33
N VAL A 56 -9.84 4.59 2.42
CA VAL A 56 -10.44 4.54 3.77
C VAL A 56 -10.88 5.93 4.25
N SER A 57 -10.11 6.98 3.95
CA SER A 57 -10.48 8.34 4.33
C SER A 57 -11.68 8.88 3.53
N ALA A 58 -11.88 8.38 2.31
CA ALA A 58 -12.91 8.85 1.40
C ALA A 58 -14.21 8.02 1.45
N ASP A 59 -14.15 6.79 1.96
CA ASP A 59 -15.30 5.91 2.17
C ASP A 59 -15.46 5.57 3.64
N HIS A 60 -16.55 6.08 4.25
CA HIS A 60 -16.88 5.84 5.66
C HIS A 60 -17.82 4.64 5.85
N GLU A 61 -18.28 4.00 4.77
CA GLU A 61 -19.17 2.84 4.84
C GLU A 61 -18.42 1.53 5.13
N GLY A 62 -17.08 1.59 5.16
CA GLY A 62 -16.20 0.46 5.48
C GLY A 62 -15.99 -0.48 4.30
N GLY A 63 -14.88 -1.23 4.32
CA GLY A 63 -14.55 -2.23 3.30
C GLY A 63 -13.18 -2.03 2.63
N HIS A 64 -12.45 -0.98 2.98
CA HIS A 64 -11.10 -0.73 2.47
C HIS A 64 -10.00 -1.04 3.50
N GLU A 65 -10.37 -1.28 4.76
CA GLU A 65 -9.47 -1.60 5.87
C GLU A 65 -8.67 -2.88 5.62
N VAL A 66 -9.34 -3.93 5.11
CA VAL A 66 -8.68 -5.20 4.74
C VAL A 66 -7.61 -4.98 3.68
N ARG A 67 -7.88 -4.10 2.71
CA ARG A 67 -6.93 -3.76 1.64
C ARG A 67 -5.76 -2.94 2.18
N LEU A 68 -6.02 -2.05 3.14
CA LEU A 68 -4.98 -1.30 3.84
C LEU A 68 -4.06 -2.27 4.63
N ALA A 69 -4.62 -3.22 5.38
CA ALA A 69 -3.86 -4.22 6.10
C ALA A 69 -2.96 -5.05 5.16
N GLN A 70 -3.48 -5.50 4.01
CA GLN A 70 -2.69 -6.20 2.99
C GLN A 70 -1.54 -5.35 2.44
N ALA A 71 -1.79 -4.07 2.17
CA ALA A 71 -0.76 -3.16 1.69
C ALA A 71 0.33 -2.91 2.73
N LEU A 72 -0.04 -2.79 4.01
CA LEU A 72 0.90 -2.64 5.12
C LEU A 72 1.77 -3.90 5.30
N LEU A 73 1.20 -5.10 5.16
CA LEU A 73 1.98 -6.34 5.18
C LEU A 73 3.01 -6.39 4.04
N ALA A 74 2.63 -5.99 2.83
CA ALA A 74 3.58 -5.90 1.71
C ALA A 74 4.69 -4.86 1.96
N LEU A 75 4.38 -3.76 2.66
CA LEU A 75 5.34 -2.75 3.05
C LEU A 75 6.31 -3.25 4.13
N ALA A 76 5.82 -3.92 5.17
CA ALA A 76 6.64 -4.53 6.23
C ALA A 76 7.59 -5.61 5.65
N ASP A 77 7.09 -6.42 4.73
CA ASP A 77 7.90 -7.37 3.96
C ASP A 77 9.02 -6.67 3.19
N GLY A 78 8.71 -5.53 2.55
CA GLY A 78 9.68 -4.70 1.84
C GLY A 78 10.75 -4.11 2.75
N LEU A 79 10.36 -3.59 3.92
CA LEU A 79 11.28 -3.07 4.94
C LEU A 79 12.21 -4.17 5.47
N THR A 80 11.66 -5.35 5.76
CA THR A 80 12.45 -6.52 6.15
C THR A 80 13.48 -6.88 5.09
N ALA A 81 13.06 -6.90 3.82
CA ALA A 81 13.96 -7.22 2.70
C ALA A 81 15.03 -6.14 2.44
N LEU A 82 14.82 -4.92 2.95
CA LEU A 82 15.77 -3.79 2.88
C LEU A 82 16.55 -3.57 4.19
N ASP A 83 16.57 -4.57 5.08
CA ASP A 83 17.33 -4.56 6.34
C ASP A 83 16.86 -3.48 7.33
N SER A 84 15.56 -3.23 7.38
CA SER A 84 14.89 -2.31 8.33
C SER A 84 13.80 -3.01 9.14
N PRO A 85 14.14 -4.04 9.93
CA PRO A 85 13.17 -4.90 10.62
C PRO A 85 12.39 -4.19 11.75
N ASP A 86 12.98 -3.20 12.43
CA ASP A 86 12.29 -2.48 13.50
C ASP A 86 11.11 -1.66 12.93
N GLU A 87 11.34 -0.92 11.84
CA GLU A 87 10.27 -0.22 11.13
C GLU A 87 9.24 -1.21 10.54
N ALA A 88 9.68 -2.40 10.11
CA ALA A 88 8.78 -3.43 9.61
C ALA A 88 7.81 -3.93 10.70
N LEU A 89 8.27 -4.07 11.94
CA LEU A 89 7.44 -4.49 13.06
C LEU A 89 6.38 -3.45 13.40
N ASP A 90 6.74 -2.16 13.41
CA ASP A 90 5.77 -1.08 13.64
C ASP A 90 4.63 -1.11 12.59
N ILE A 91 4.99 -1.29 11.32
CA ILE A 91 4.02 -1.39 10.21
C ILE A 91 3.19 -2.67 10.31
N PHE A 92 3.80 -3.79 10.70
CA PHE A 92 3.10 -5.05 10.90
C PHE A 92 2.07 -4.95 12.03
N ASP A 93 2.40 -4.27 13.13
CA ASP A 93 1.49 -4.06 14.25
C ASP A 93 0.32 -3.15 13.86
N GLU A 94 0.54 -2.13 13.02
CA GLU A 94 -0.56 -1.35 12.42
C GLU A 94 -1.50 -2.26 11.62
N ALA A 95 -0.96 -3.10 10.74
CA ALA A 95 -1.76 -4.03 9.93
C ALA A 95 -2.57 -5.01 10.79
N ARG A 96 -1.95 -5.52 11.86
CA ARG A 96 -2.59 -6.43 12.82
C ARG A 96 -3.71 -5.75 13.59
N SER A 97 -3.55 -4.48 13.97
CA SER A 97 -4.60 -3.72 14.65
C SER A 97 -5.83 -3.57 13.75
N ILE A 98 -5.63 -3.25 12.47
CA ILE A 98 -6.72 -3.10 11.50
C ILE A 98 -7.46 -4.43 11.27
N ALA A 99 -6.74 -5.55 11.23
CA ALA A 99 -7.35 -6.87 11.01
C ALA A 99 -8.05 -7.47 12.25
N ALA A 100 -7.92 -6.84 13.41
CA ALA A 100 -8.50 -7.29 14.67
C ALA A 100 -9.84 -6.59 15.03
N GLU A 101 -10.23 -5.58 14.25
CA GLU A 101 -11.50 -4.84 14.34
C GLU A 101 -12.63 -5.56 13.56
#